data_AF-A0A964EZL7-F1
#
_entry.id   AF-A0A964EZL7-F1
#
_cell.length_a   1.000
_cell.length_b   1.000
_cell.length_c   1.000
_cell.angle_alpha   90.00
_cell.angle_beta   90.00
_cell.angle_gamma   90.00
#
_symmetry.space_group_name_H-M   'P 1'
#
loop_
_entity.id
_entity.type
_entity.pdbx_description
1 polymer ?
#
loop_
_entity_poly.entity_id
_entity_poly.type
_entity_poly.pdbx_seq_one_letter_code
_entity_poly.pdbx_strand_id
1 'polypeptide(L)'
;MRPFFFGAALLAGCPEPPATDDSAAVEDSDDTSDTGCAPQTWYLDGDGDGWGGAVTWAGCDQPDPTYVAQGGDCDDADARIHPEAQEIGGDGVDQDCDGEDPYALNLYEGELFIGATDDLTLCEDGYDGVDGDLTLFFVDWTDLTALSCLAEVTGSFTLTGLQVQSLDGLQSLRHVGELHLRSAGALTTFAGLDNIERIDDYLELSGVAELQDIGALAGLQAPPGGLGLHFDSALDLVGDWWSQGDYPNGLRLYLYTDHIRAFSGLTRVLGEVTISTPAPAEVFGLESLEEVGGRLHLGYYGAAFPPLPALRAVGGNLEFVGNYSDPTPLPTMAALEEVGGDLDLYQIDADGLEAMPNLRSVGGTLRMDRVVDGRDLSGLQSLTSLGAVAVEYSELSGVAGLSGLTTLGFLSLQDAQVRDLSTMTSLVTLGDLDLDGCEADTLGPLIGPPALAQIDEDIRIYACWNITDVAGFDALTAVGGDLSILRSRDLAALSGFPVLGEVGGDLTIRDNGVLPEAEAWALVERVGEANIGGSIDIRENGG
;
A
#
# COMPACT_ATOMS: atom_id res chain seq x y z
N MET A 1 -38.38 -6.92 -40.19
CA MET A 1 -38.60 -8.28 -40.72
C MET A 1 -38.74 -9.24 -39.55
N ARG A 2 -39.80 -10.04 -39.57
CA ARG A 2 -40.25 -11.11 -38.65
C ARG A 2 -40.64 -12.30 -39.57
N PRO A 3 -40.93 -13.54 -39.13
CA PRO A 3 -40.60 -14.25 -37.87
C PRO A 3 -40.33 -15.80 -38.03
N PHE A 4 -40.00 -16.47 -36.91
CA PHE A 4 -40.38 -17.82 -36.37
C PHE A 4 -40.71 -19.10 -37.22
N PHE A 5 -40.39 -20.26 -36.58
CA PHE A 5 -41.13 -21.57 -36.42
C PHE A 5 -40.53 -22.90 -36.99
N PHE A 6 -40.26 -23.85 -36.05
CA PHE A 6 -40.46 -25.33 -35.97
C PHE A 6 -40.33 -26.29 -37.19
N GLY A 7 -39.83 -27.54 -36.94
CA GLY A 7 -40.33 -28.74 -37.65
C GLY A 7 -39.48 -30.02 -37.61
N ALA A 8 -40.10 -31.15 -37.22
CA ALA A 8 -39.56 -32.48 -36.94
C ALA A 8 -39.23 -33.43 -38.13
N ALA A 9 -38.59 -34.57 -37.80
CA ALA A 9 -38.87 -35.97 -38.19
C ALA A 9 -38.05 -36.71 -39.29
N LEU A 10 -37.58 -37.90 -38.87
CA LEU A 10 -37.32 -39.20 -39.53
C LEU A 10 -37.26 -39.33 -41.07
N LEU A 11 -36.29 -40.12 -41.58
CA LEU A 11 -36.53 -41.27 -42.47
C LEU A 11 -35.27 -42.14 -42.73
N ALA A 12 -35.53 -43.43 -42.94
CA ALA A 12 -34.65 -44.58 -42.94
C ALA A 12 -33.89 -44.86 -44.26
N GLY A 13 -32.91 -45.78 -44.20
CA GLY A 13 -32.39 -46.51 -45.36
C GLY A 13 -31.38 -47.61 -44.99
N CYS A 14 -31.80 -48.87 -45.07
CA CYS A 14 -30.97 -50.09 -45.06
C CYS A 14 -30.78 -50.60 -46.51
N PRO A 15 -29.81 -51.48 -46.80
CA PRO A 15 -30.23 -52.86 -47.15
C PRO A 15 -29.26 -54.00 -46.71
N GLU A 16 -29.85 -55.16 -46.40
CA GLU A 16 -29.28 -56.54 -46.37
C GLU A 16 -28.95 -57.06 -47.82
N PRO A 17 -28.53 -58.33 -48.15
CA PRO A 17 -28.44 -59.63 -47.42
C PRO A 17 -27.15 -60.46 -47.82
N PRO A 18 -26.97 -61.83 -47.71
CA PRO A 18 -27.95 -62.92 -47.52
C PRO A 18 -27.64 -64.11 -46.58
N ALA A 19 -28.68 -64.93 -46.46
CA ALA A 19 -28.94 -66.07 -45.57
C ALA A 19 -28.58 -67.46 -46.15
N THR A 20 -28.64 -68.50 -45.28
CA THR A 20 -29.21 -69.86 -45.49
C THR A 20 -29.40 -70.53 -44.09
N ASP A 21 -30.61 -70.89 -43.63
CA ASP A 21 -31.38 -72.16 -43.86
C ASP A 21 -30.91 -73.30 -42.91
N ASP A 22 -31.69 -74.13 -42.20
CA ASP A 22 -33.06 -74.21 -41.66
C ASP A 22 -33.06 -75.41 -40.66
N SER A 23 -33.98 -75.39 -39.69
CA SER A 23 -34.52 -76.52 -38.90
C SER A 23 -33.68 -77.25 -37.82
N ALA A 24 -34.13 -77.16 -36.56
CA ALA A 24 -34.68 -78.28 -35.77
C ALA A 24 -34.74 -77.94 -34.26
N ALA A 25 -35.91 -78.14 -33.65
CA ALA A 25 -36.07 -78.13 -32.20
C ALA A 25 -35.45 -79.38 -31.57
N VAL A 26 -34.63 -79.18 -30.54
CA VAL A 26 -34.34 -80.19 -29.50
C VAL A 26 -34.35 -79.44 -28.17
N GLU A 27 -35.31 -79.75 -27.30
CA GLU A 27 -35.17 -79.47 -25.89
C GLU A 27 -34.06 -80.37 -25.35
N ASP A 28 -32.98 -79.79 -24.83
CA ASP A 28 -32.11 -80.44 -23.86
C ASP A 28 -31.72 -79.43 -22.78
N SER A 29 -32.06 -79.79 -21.57
CA SER A 29 -31.76 -79.07 -20.34
C SER A 29 -30.40 -79.54 -19.82
N ASP A 30 -29.37 -78.69 -19.87
CA ASP A 30 -28.35 -78.71 -18.82
C ASP A 30 -27.50 -77.42 -18.73
N ASP A 31 -27.33 -76.98 -17.49
CA ASP A 31 -26.22 -76.24 -16.87
C ASP A 31 -25.71 -74.88 -17.39
N THR A 32 -26.05 -73.85 -16.59
CA THR A 32 -25.19 -72.78 -16.07
C THR A 32 -24.16 -72.12 -16.99
N SER A 33 -24.51 -70.93 -17.48
CA SER A 33 -23.57 -69.81 -17.45
C SER A 33 -24.34 -68.50 -17.22
N ASP A 34 -24.93 -68.36 -16.04
CA ASP A 34 -24.85 -67.07 -15.37
C ASP A 34 -23.36 -66.86 -15.08
N THR A 35 -22.63 -66.30 -16.05
CA THR A 35 -21.29 -65.77 -15.79
C THR A 35 -21.49 -64.57 -14.90
N GLY A 36 -21.63 -64.87 -13.60
CA GLY A 36 -21.59 -63.90 -12.53
C GLY A 36 -20.33 -63.08 -12.71
N CYS A 37 -20.52 -61.82 -13.10
CA CYS A 37 -19.46 -60.86 -12.94
C CYS A 37 -19.27 -60.69 -11.43
N ALA A 38 -18.03 -60.76 -10.98
CA ALA A 38 -17.69 -60.45 -9.61
C ALA A 38 -17.95 -58.94 -9.41
N PRO A 39 -18.92 -58.54 -8.58
CA PRO A 39 -19.17 -57.12 -8.34
C PRO A 39 -17.91 -56.52 -7.72
N GLN A 40 -17.45 -55.41 -8.29
CA GLN A 40 -16.39 -54.59 -7.72
C GLN A 40 -17.01 -53.38 -7.03
N THR A 41 -16.25 -52.82 -6.09
CA THR A 41 -16.61 -51.56 -5.45
C THR A 41 -16.03 -50.42 -6.28
N TRP A 42 -16.89 -49.46 -6.61
CA TRP A 42 -16.53 -48.19 -7.22
C TRP A 42 -16.66 -47.09 -6.17
N TYR A 43 -15.75 -46.13 -6.18
CA TYR A 43 -15.66 -45.03 -5.21
C TYR A 43 -15.95 -43.72 -5.93
N LEU A 44 -16.78 -42.84 -5.35
CA LEU A 44 -16.99 -41.50 -5.91
C LEU A 44 -15.66 -40.74 -5.86
N ASP A 45 -15.30 -40.07 -6.95
CA ASP A 45 -14.14 -39.19 -7.11
C ASP A 45 -14.70 -37.75 -7.20
N GLY A 46 -14.69 -37.04 -6.08
CA GLY A 46 -15.38 -35.77 -5.89
C GLY A 46 -14.64 -34.57 -6.47
N ASP A 47 -13.31 -34.63 -6.55
CA ASP A 47 -12.44 -33.54 -7.00
C ASP A 47 -11.69 -33.83 -8.33
N GLY A 48 -11.74 -35.08 -8.81
CA GLY A 48 -11.27 -35.49 -10.13
C GLY A 48 -9.81 -35.91 -10.18
N ASP A 49 -9.19 -36.33 -9.08
CA ASP A 49 -7.77 -36.70 -9.00
C ASP A 49 -7.48 -38.18 -9.37
N GLY A 50 -8.53 -39.01 -9.46
CA GLY A 50 -8.45 -40.42 -9.83
C GLY A 50 -8.48 -41.41 -8.66
N TRP A 51 -8.51 -40.92 -7.43
CA TRP A 51 -8.83 -41.65 -6.20
C TRP A 51 -10.26 -41.34 -5.77
N GLY A 52 -10.85 -42.18 -4.93
CA GLY A 52 -12.24 -42.00 -4.54
C GLY A 52 -12.46 -42.19 -3.04
N GLY A 53 -13.33 -41.36 -2.50
CA GLY A 53 -13.62 -41.28 -1.07
C GLY A 53 -14.56 -42.36 -0.55
N ALA A 54 -15.19 -42.08 0.59
CA ALA A 54 -15.99 -43.07 1.33
C ALA A 54 -17.33 -43.46 0.66
N VAL A 55 -17.80 -42.69 -0.33
CA VAL A 55 -19.06 -42.97 -1.02
C VAL A 55 -18.82 -44.07 -2.06
N THR A 56 -19.50 -45.20 -1.90
CA THR A 56 -19.28 -46.38 -2.75
C THR A 56 -20.53 -46.83 -3.49
N TRP A 57 -20.30 -47.45 -4.66
CA TRP A 57 -21.30 -48.15 -5.44
C TRP A 57 -20.80 -49.55 -5.81
N ALA A 58 -21.64 -50.57 -5.59
CA ALA A 58 -21.28 -51.95 -5.86
C ALA A 58 -21.96 -52.45 -7.15
N GLY A 59 -21.15 -52.91 -8.09
CA GLY A 59 -21.65 -53.52 -9.31
C GLY A 59 -20.55 -53.90 -10.29
N CYS A 60 -20.98 -54.33 -11.47
CA CYS A 60 -20.09 -54.89 -12.47
C CYS A 60 -19.35 -53.84 -13.28
N ASP A 61 -20.13 -52.90 -13.83
CA ASP A 61 -19.65 -51.82 -14.66
C ASP A 61 -19.63 -50.52 -13.84
N GLN A 62 -18.71 -49.62 -14.16
CA GLN A 62 -18.68 -48.28 -13.58
C GLN A 62 -20.06 -47.62 -13.71
N PRO A 63 -20.67 -47.11 -12.61
CA PRO A 63 -22.04 -46.57 -12.65
C PRO A 63 -22.11 -45.34 -13.56
N ASP A 64 -21.10 -44.47 -13.46
CA ASP A 64 -20.85 -43.33 -14.35
C ASP A 64 -19.39 -42.80 -14.15
N PRO A 65 -18.88 -41.89 -14.99
CA PRO A 65 -17.50 -41.42 -14.96
C PRO A 65 -17.03 -40.73 -13.67
N THR A 66 -17.93 -40.35 -12.76
CA THR A 66 -17.57 -39.75 -11.46
C THR A 66 -17.16 -40.78 -10.41
N TYR A 67 -17.15 -42.07 -10.75
CA TYR A 67 -16.72 -43.13 -9.85
C TYR A 67 -15.47 -43.83 -10.34
N VAL A 68 -14.43 -43.98 -9.52
CA VAL A 68 -13.19 -44.67 -9.87
C VAL A 68 -13.07 -46.03 -9.16
N ALA A 69 -12.16 -46.88 -9.64
CA ALA A 69 -11.90 -48.19 -9.04
C ALA A 69 -10.89 -48.13 -7.88
N GLN A 70 -10.06 -47.09 -7.83
CA GLN A 70 -9.13 -46.82 -6.74
C GLN A 70 -9.88 -46.09 -5.63
N GLY A 71 -9.92 -46.66 -4.44
CA GLY A 71 -10.46 -45.98 -3.26
C GLY A 71 -9.34 -45.70 -2.26
N GLY A 72 -9.64 -44.94 -1.22
CA GLY A 72 -8.68 -44.62 -0.17
C GLY A 72 -8.35 -43.14 -0.05
N ASP A 73 -9.03 -42.29 -0.80
CA ASP A 73 -8.99 -40.85 -0.62
C ASP A 73 -9.60 -40.47 0.74
N CYS A 74 -8.81 -39.75 1.54
CA CYS A 74 -9.17 -39.28 2.86
C CYS A 74 -9.84 -37.89 2.86
N ASP A 75 -9.73 -37.10 1.78
CA ASP A 75 -10.46 -35.84 1.55
C ASP A 75 -10.86 -35.65 0.07
N ASP A 76 -11.98 -36.30 -0.30
CA ASP A 76 -12.63 -36.35 -1.65
C ASP A 76 -13.15 -35.00 -2.17
N ALA A 77 -12.64 -33.89 -1.65
CA ALA A 77 -12.91 -32.51 -2.07
C ALA A 77 -11.62 -31.72 -2.38
N ASP A 78 -10.43 -32.28 -2.14
CA ASP A 78 -9.13 -31.66 -2.41
C ASP A 78 -8.18 -32.62 -3.14
N ALA A 79 -8.04 -32.40 -4.46
CA ALA A 79 -7.23 -33.20 -5.39
C ALA A 79 -5.72 -33.29 -5.08
N ARG A 80 -5.28 -32.75 -3.94
CA ARG A 80 -3.92 -32.83 -3.39
C ARG A 80 -3.78 -33.86 -2.27
N ILE A 81 -4.88 -34.46 -1.81
CA ILE A 81 -4.93 -35.39 -0.67
C ILE A 81 -5.43 -36.74 -1.18
N HIS A 82 -4.52 -37.68 -1.41
CA HIS A 82 -4.84 -39.03 -1.89
C HIS A 82 -3.65 -39.97 -1.69
N PRO A 83 -3.83 -41.31 -1.74
CA PRO A 83 -2.77 -42.30 -1.48
C PRO A 83 -1.47 -42.27 -2.31
N GLU A 84 -1.38 -41.41 -3.31
CA GLU A 84 -0.19 -41.19 -4.13
C GLU A 84 0.29 -39.73 -4.09
N ALA A 85 -0.33 -38.90 -3.26
CA ALA A 85 0.08 -37.53 -3.06
C ALA A 85 1.46 -37.49 -2.42
N GLN A 86 2.16 -36.37 -2.63
CA GLN A 86 3.44 -36.15 -1.98
C GLN A 86 3.19 -35.56 -0.59
N GLU A 87 3.65 -36.26 0.43
CA GLU A 87 3.65 -35.77 1.82
C GLU A 87 4.40 -34.44 2.01
N ILE A 88 3.77 -33.55 2.78
CA ILE A 88 4.34 -32.31 3.31
C ILE A 88 4.50 -32.50 4.82
N GLY A 89 5.59 -33.17 5.20
CA GLY A 89 5.81 -33.55 6.60
C GLY A 89 5.74 -32.38 7.58
N GLY A 90 5.02 -32.57 8.68
CA GLY A 90 4.90 -31.69 9.83
C GLY A 90 3.81 -30.61 9.71
N ASP A 91 3.02 -30.59 8.64
CA ASP A 91 1.94 -29.60 8.45
C ASP A 91 0.60 -30.02 9.09
N GLY A 92 0.53 -31.22 9.65
CA GLY A 92 -0.65 -31.77 10.33
C GLY A 92 -1.75 -32.26 9.38
N VAL A 93 -1.47 -32.32 8.07
CA VAL A 93 -2.33 -32.89 7.05
C VAL A 93 -1.67 -34.15 6.51
N ASP A 94 -2.42 -35.26 6.50
CA ASP A 94 -2.00 -36.53 5.92
C ASP A 94 -2.37 -36.51 4.43
N GLN A 95 -1.46 -36.05 3.57
CA GLN A 95 -1.74 -35.93 2.14
C GLN A 95 -1.75 -37.28 1.46
N ASP A 96 -0.90 -38.23 1.87
CA ASP A 96 -0.81 -39.57 1.27
C ASP A 96 -1.73 -40.61 1.92
N CYS A 97 -2.61 -40.18 2.83
CA CYS A 97 -3.64 -40.98 3.48
C CYS A 97 -3.11 -42.28 4.13
N ASP A 98 -1.82 -42.34 4.49
CA ASP A 98 -1.20 -43.51 5.10
C ASP A 98 -1.38 -43.56 6.64
N GLY A 99 -1.93 -42.49 7.21
CA GLY A 99 -2.24 -42.33 8.62
C GLY A 99 -1.04 -41.87 9.46
N GLU A 100 0.09 -41.56 8.83
CA GLU A 100 1.24 -40.89 9.40
C GLU A 100 1.35 -39.48 8.80
N ASP A 101 1.84 -38.55 9.60
CA ASP A 101 2.43 -37.31 9.09
C ASP A 101 3.92 -37.45 9.40
N PRO A 102 4.74 -37.98 8.47
CA PRO A 102 6.15 -38.20 8.72
C PRO A 102 6.79 -36.87 9.12
N TYR A 103 7.44 -36.84 10.30
CA TYR A 103 7.97 -35.65 10.97
C TYR A 103 6.94 -34.80 11.72
N ALA A 104 6.25 -35.36 12.72
CA ALA A 104 5.79 -34.55 13.85
C ALA A 104 7.02 -33.88 14.49
N LEU A 105 7.36 -32.67 14.02
CA LEU A 105 8.55 -31.94 14.41
C LEU A 105 8.53 -31.79 15.92
N ASN A 106 9.59 -32.22 16.59
CA ASN A 106 9.71 -31.95 18.00
C ASN A 106 10.15 -30.49 18.15
N LEU A 107 9.19 -29.58 18.24
CA LEU A 107 9.46 -28.14 18.35
C LEU A 107 9.72 -27.74 19.80
N TYR A 108 10.71 -26.89 20.00
CA TYR A 108 10.89 -26.20 21.27
C TYR A 108 9.78 -25.15 21.43
N GLU A 109 8.90 -25.31 22.43
CA GLU A 109 7.85 -24.33 22.72
C GLU A 109 8.43 -23.08 23.42
N GLY A 110 8.29 -21.92 22.78
CA GLY A 110 8.61 -20.60 23.34
C GLY A 110 9.78 -19.89 22.68
N GLU A 111 10.12 -18.72 23.23
CA GLU A 111 11.19 -17.87 22.70
C GLU A 111 12.57 -18.40 23.11
N LEU A 112 13.45 -18.58 22.12
CA LEU A 112 14.84 -19.00 22.31
C LEU A 112 15.79 -17.87 21.90
N PHE A 113 16.55 -17.36 22.87
CA PHE A 113 17.60 -16.36 22.64
C PHE A 113 18.98 -16.99 22.88
N ILE A 114 19.85 -16.92 21.87
CA ILE A 114 21.21 -17.45 21.92
C ILE A 114 22.21 -16.30 21.75
N GLY A 115 23.03 -16.07 22.77
CA GLY A 115 24.08 -15.04 22.76
C GLY A 115 25.48 -15.60 22.45
N ALA A 116 26.44 -14.68 22.33
CA ALA A 116 27.85 -14.92 21.97
C ALA A 116 28.60 -16.01 22.77
N THR A 117 28.11 -16.40 23.95
CA THR A 117 28.80 -17.33 24.86
C THR A 117 28.00 -18.58 25.20
N ASP A 118 26.84 -18.77 24.58
CA ASP A 118 25.92 -19.87 24.90
C ASP A 118 26.17 -21.06 23.97
N ASP A 119 26.28 -22.27 24.54
CA ASP A 119 26.30 -23.51 23.77
C ASP A 119 24.87 -23.82 23.31
N LEU A 120 24.63 -23.80 22.00
CA LEU A 120 23.34 -24.20 21.44
C LEU A 120 23.23 -25.72 21.42
N THR A 121 22.23 -26.24 22.11
CA THR A 121 21.95 -27.68 22.19
C THR A 121 20.65 -28.08 21.52
N LEU A 122 19.98 -27.19 20.76
CA LEU A 122 18.64 -27.46 20.18
C LEU A 122 18.55 -28.83 19.47
N CYS A 123 19.46 -29.09 18.54
CA CYS A 123 19.52 -30.37 17.83
C CYS A 123 20.01 -31.53 18.71
N GLU A 124 20.91 -31.25 19.67
CA GLU A 124 21.41 -32.27 20.60
C GLU A 124 20.33 -32.73 21.60
N ASP A 125 19.42 -31.83 21.94
CA ASP A 125 18.25 -32.06 22.79
C ASP A 125 17.11 -32.75 22.02
N GLY A 126 17.30 -33.00 20.72
CA GLY A 126 16.38 -33.73 19.86
C GLY A 126 15.20 -32.90 19.37
N TYR A 127 15.31 -31.57 19.38
CA TYR A 127 14.32 -30.70 18.74
C TYR A 127 14.64 -30.54 17.25
N ASP A 128 13.59 -30.37 16.45
CA ASP A 128 13.65 -30.17 15.00
C ASP A 128 13.32 -28.72 14.61
N GLY A 129 12.99 -27.86 15.58
CA GLY A 129 12.56 -26.49 15.32
C GLY A 129 12.16 -25.74 16.59
N VAL A 130 11.60 -24.55 16.40
CA VAL A 130 11.10 -23.68 17.47
C VAL A 130 9.66 -23.30 17.16
N ASP A 131 8.74 -23.62 18.08
CA ASP A 131 7.38 -23.06 18.07
C ASP A 131 7.39 -21.74 18.85
N GLY A 132 7.74 -20.65 18.17
CA GLY A 132 8.03 -19.34 18.74
C GLY A 132 9.21 -18.65 18.06
N ASP A 133 9.75 -17.63 18.73
CA ASP A 133 10.85 -16.83 18.18
C ASP A 133 12.22 -17.46 18.46
N LEU A 134 13.11 -17.44 17.46
CA LEU A 134 14.51 -17.78 17.59
C LEU A 134 15.38 -16.55 17.30
N THR A 135 16.15 -16.09 18.27
CA THR A 135 17.09 -14.98 18.09
C THR A 135 18.52 -15.42 18.34
N LEU A 136 19.39 -15.24 17.34
CA LEU A 136 20.83 -15.45 17.42
C LEU A 136 21.55 -14.10 17.42
N PHE A 137 22.26 -13.78 18.49
CA PHE A 137 22.83 -12.45 18.73
C PHE A 137 24.34 -12.48 18.96
N PHE A 138 25.11 -11.82 18.09
CA PHE A 138 26.58 -11.67 18.21
C PHE A 138 27.30 -13.02 18.40
N VAL A 139 26.82 -14.06 17.75
CA VAL A 139 27.47 -15.37 17.78
C VAL A 139 28.84 -15.25 17.09
N ASP A 140 29.92 -15.55 17.84
CA ASP A 140 31.29 -15.72 17.32
C ASP A 140 31.43 -17.02 16.51
N TRP A 141 30.31 -17.65 16.18
CA TRP A 141 30.27 -18.85 15.39
C TRP A 141 30.73 -18.55 13.97
N THR A 142 31.52 -19.46 13.43
CA THR A 142 31.99 -19.40 12.04
C THR A 142 31.12 -20.26 11.10
N ASP A 143 30.23 -21.08 11.67
CA ASP A 143 29.24 -21.91 10.97
C ASP A 143 27.99 -22.10 11.85
N LEU A 144 26.87 -22.46 11.24
CA LEU A 144 25.59 -22.68 11.92
C LEU A 144 25.25 -24.18 12.01
N THR A 145 26.25 -25.07 11.96
CA THR A 145 26.01 -26.53 11.83
C THR A 145 25.27 -27.13 13.03
N ALA A 146 25.32 -26.48 14.20
CA ALA A 146 24.54 -26.80 15.38
C ALA A 146 23.01 -26.61 15.18
N LEU A 147 22.59 -25.98 14.09
CA LEU A 147 21.20 -25.82 13.66
C LEU A 147 20.82 -26.75 12.49
N SER A 148 21.63 -27.76 12.17
CA SER A 148 21.38 -28.67 11.03
C SER A 148 20.07 -29.47 11.11
N CYS A 149 19.45 -29.55 12.28
CA CYS A 149 18.10 -30.11 12.45
C CYS A 149 16.98 -29.11 12.21
N LEU A 150 17.25 -27.79 12.24
CA LEU A 150 16.25 -26.74 12.28
C LEU A 150 15.44 -26.74 10.98
N ALA A 151 14.25 -27.34 11.04
CA ALA A 151 13.31 -27.46 9.94
C ALA A 151 12.25 -26.34 9.96
N GLU A 152 11.90 -25.85 11.16
CA GLU A 152 10.83 -24.86 11.34
C GLU A 152 11.12 -23.85 12.46
N VAL A 153 10.73 -22.59 12.22
CA VAL A 153 10.56 -21.56 13.25
C VAL A 153 9.20 -20.89 13.03
N THR A 154 8.18 -21.21 13.83
CA THR A 154 6.81 -20.70 13.60
C THR A 154 6.69 -19.19 13.82
N GLY A 155 7.57 -18.60 14.63
CA GLY A 155 7.66 -17.16 14.89
C GLY A 155 8.77 -16.47 14.09
N SER A 156 9.38 -15.45 14.69
CA SER A 156 10.49 -14.70 14.10
C SER A 156 11.82 -15.44 14.28
N PHE A 157 12.49 -15.75 13.17
CA PHE A 157 13.90 -16.12 13.15
C PHE A 157 14.78 -14.90 12.87
N THR A 158 15.42 -14.37 13.92
CA THR A 158 16.33 -13.24 13.83
C THR A 158 17.78 -13.67 13.96
N LEU A 159 18.60 -13.36 12.96
CA LEU A 159 20.05 -13.47 13.05
C LEU A 159 20.68 -12.08 13.01
N THR A 160 21.47 -11.75 14.04
CA THR A 160 22.10 -10.43 14.12
C THR A 160 23.55 -10.42 14.61
N GLY A 161 24.34 -9.49 14.05
CA GLY A 161 25.75 -9.29 14.45
C GLY A 161 26.66 -10.43 14.01
N LEU A 162 26.33 -11.07 12.89
CA LEU A 162 27.03 -12.25 12.39
C LEU A 162 28.42 -11.92 11.84
N GLN A 163 29.44 -12.68 12.29
CA GLN A 163 30.74 -12.76 11.61
C GLN A 163 30.80 -13.89 10.58
N VAL A 164 29.73 -14.70 10.48
CA VAL A 164 29.67 -15.81 9.52
C VAL A 164 29.68 -15.32 8.08
N GLN A 165 30.39 -16.06 7.23
CA GLN A 165 30.43 -15.82 5.78
C GLN A 165 29.42 -16.68 5.01
N SER A 166 28.78 -17.65 5.70
CA SER A 166 27.86 -18.63 5.14
C SER A 166 26.75 -18.95 6.16
N LEU A 167 25.57 -19.34 5.66
CA LEU A 167 24.45 -19.86 6.46
C LEU A 167 24.42 -21.40 6.50
N ASP A 168 25.54 -22.04 6.15
CA ASP A 168 25.70 -23.48 6.23
C ASP A 168 25.33 -24.00 7.63
N GLY A 169 24.43 -24.98 7.66
CA GLY A 169 23.78 -25.48 8.87
C GLY A 169 22.28 -25.22 8.87
N LEU A 170 21.75 -24.33 8.03
CA LEU A 170 20.31 -24.08 7.94
C LEU A 170 19.61 -24.85 6.81
N GLN A 171 20.26 -25.83 6.17
CA GLN A 171 19.74 -26.50 4.98
C GLN A 171 18.45 -27.31 5.22
N SER A 172 18.13 -27.61 6.48
CA SER A 172 16.89 -28.31 6.84
C SER A 172 15.69 -27.36 6.91
N LEU A 173 15.91 -26.06 7.03
CA LEU A 173 14.86 -25.07 7.23
C LEU A 173 13.95 -24.99 6.01
N ARG A 174 12.65 -25.24 6.22
CA ARG A 174 11.61 -25.19 5.18
C ARG A 174 10.65 -24.04 5.39
N HIS A 175 10.34 -23.75 6.65
CA HIS A 175 9.31 -22.78 7.02
C HIS A 175 9.79 -21.84 8.13
N VAL A 176 9.50 -20.55 7.97
CA VAL A 176 9.64 -19.53 9.01
C VAL A 176 8.46 -18.57 9.02
N GLY A 177 8.03 -18.12 10.20
CA GLY A 177 7.03 -17.06 10.31
C GLY A 177 7.57 -15.72 9.78
N GLU A 178 8.63 -15.22 10.41
CA GLU A 178 9.40 -14.05 9.94
C GLU A 178 10.89 -14.38 9.86
N LEU A 179 11.60 -13.81 8.88
CA LEU A 179 13.05 -13.97 8.75
C LEU A 179 13.74 -12.61 8.74
N HIS A 180 14.56 -12.35 9.76
CA HIS A 180 15.35 -11.13 9.87
C HIS A 180 16.85 -11.44 9.85
N LEU A 181 17.54 -10.99 8.80
CA LEU A 181 18.99 -10.96 8.75
C LEU A 181 19.48 -9.52 8.96
N ARG A 182 20.12 -9.24 10.09
CA ARG A 182 20.53 -7.89 10.48
C ARG A 182 22.03 -7.80 10.78
N SER A 183 22.74 -6.86 10.15
CA SER A 183 24.17 -6.64 10.36
C SER A 183 25.03 -7.89 10.09
N ALA A 184 24.71 -8.65 9.04
CA ALA A 184 25.48 -9.81 8.58
C ALA A 184 26.45 -9.40 7.45
N GLY A 185 27.31 -8.42 7.74
CA GLY A 185 28.13 -7.75 6.73
C GLY A 185 29.19 -8.61 6.05
N ALA A 186 29.53 -9.78 6.61
CA ALA A 186 30.46 -10.74 6.01
C ALA A 186 29.77 -11.78 5.11
N LEU A 187 28.43 -11.82 5.09
CA LEU A 187 27.66 -12.78 4.33
C LEU A 187 27.71 -12.42 2.84
N THR A 188 28.20 -13.35 2.02
CA THR A 188 28.34 -13.15 0.56
C THR A 188 27.32 -13.92 -0.25
N THR A 189 26.64 -14.89 0.38
CA THR A 189 25.66 -15.77 -0.25
C THR A 189 24.62 -16.19 0.77
N PHE A 190 23.42 -16.51 0.28
CA PHE A 190 22.37 -17.15 1.05
C PHE A 190 22.46 -18.69 1.09
N ALA A 191 23.54 -19.27 0.55
CA ALA A 191 23.77 -20.71 0.59
C ALA A 191 23.56 -21.24 2.02
N GLY A 192 22.67 -22.22 2.16
CA GLY A 192 22.14 -22.67 3.44
C GLY A 192 20.64 -22.48 3.59
N LEU A 193 20.05 -21.47 2.95
CA LEU A 193 18.60 -21.24 2.93
C LEU A 193 17.92 -21.68 1.63
N ASP A 194 18.62 -22.40 0.76
CA ASP A 194 18.14 -22.78 -0.58
C ASP A 194 16.88 -23.66 -0.58
N ASN A 195 16.58 -24.30 0.55
CA ASN A 195 15.44 -25.19 0.70
C ASN A 195 14.25 -24.53 1.41
N ILE A 196 14.30 -23.23 1.69
CA ILE A 196 13.15 -22.56 2.30
C ILE A 196 12.00 -22.50 1.29
N GLU A 197 10.83 -22.96 1.71
CA GLU A 197 9.65 -23.08 0.86
C GLU A 197 8.63 -21.99 1.19
N ARG A 198 8.56 -21.57 2.46
CA ARG A 198 7.59 -20.59 2.94
C ARG A 198 8.17 -19.63 3.97
N ILE A 199 7.86 -18.35 3.79
CA ILE A 199 8.04 -17.27 4.77
C ILE A 199 6.67 -16.61 4.88
N ASP A 200 6.04 -16.64 6.05
CA ASP A 200 4.64 -16.22 6.18
C ASP A 200 4.50 -14.69 6.14
N ASP A 201 5.11 -13.99 7.09
CA ASP A 201 4.77 -12.60 7.38
C ASP A 201 5.75 -11.60 6.81
N TYR A 202 7.05 -11.74 7.09
CA TYR A 202 8.02 -10.71 6.73
C TYR A 202 9.42 -11.25 6.50
N LEU A 203 10.05 -10.81 5.41
CA LEU A 203 11.47 -11.01 5.15
C LEU A 203 12.20 -9.68 5.27
N GLU A 204 13.14 -9.56 6.20
CA GLU A 204 13.98 -8.37 6.38
C GLU A 204 15.47 -8.69 6.21
N LEU A 205 16.10 -8.02 5.25
CA LEU A 205 17.53 -8.07 5.00
C LEU A 205 18.14 -6.70 5.24
N SER A 206 19.03 -6.58 6.23
CA SER A 206 19.62 -5.31 6.63
C SER A 206 21.09 -5.46 6.98
N GLY A 207 21.94 -4.57 6.46
CA GLY A 207 23.37 -4.56 6.77
C GLY A 207 24.14 -5.79 6.26
N VAL A 208 23.75 -6.28 5.08
CA VAL A 208 24.35 -7.40 4.34
C VAL A 208 25.18 -6.89 3.15
N ALA A 209 26.21 -6.10 3.44
CA ALA A 209 26.92 -5.29 2.45
C ALA A 209 27.67 -6.09 1.36
N GLU A 210 28.05 -7.33 1.62
CA GLU A 210 28.79 -8.16 0.66
C GLU A 210 27.88 -9.10 -0.15
N LEU A 211 26.58 -9.12 0.16
CA LEU A 211 25.61 -9.98 -0.49
C LEU A 211 25.18 -9.38 -1.84
N GLN A 212 25.37 -10.13 -2.91
CA GLN A 212 25.11 -9.69 -4.29
C GLN A 212 23.88 -10.33 -4.92
N ASP A 213 23.33 -11.38 -4.30
CA ASP A 213 22.21 -12.17 -4.85
C ASP A 213 21.37 -12.79 -3.73
N ILE A 214 20.05 -12.84 -3.92
CA ILE A 214 19.09 -13.53 -3.05
C ILE A 214 18.46 -14.78 -3.69
N GLY A 215 18.98 -15.24 -4.83
CA GLY A 215 18.44 -16.35 -5.63
C GLY A 215 18.36 -17.70 -4.90
N ALA A 216 18.98 -17.87 -3.75
CA ALA A 216 18.73 -19.02 -2.87
C ALA A 216 17.24 -19.09 -2.44
N LEU A 217 16.56 -17.94 -2.36
CA LEU A 217 15.14 -17.86 -2.06
C LEU A 217 14.25 -18.10 -3.30
N ALA A 218 14.81 -18.51 -4.44
CA ALA A 218 14.02 -18.81 -5.64
C ALA A 218 13.05 -19.98 -5.45
N GLY A 219 13.24 -20.81 -4.42
CA GLY A 219 12.36 -21.92 -4.05
C GLY A 219 11.08 -21.54 -3.29
N LEU A 220 10.91 -20.27 -2.92
CA LEU A 220 9.69 -19.81 -2.23
C LEU A 220 8.44 -20.08 -3.07
N GLN A 221 7.46 -20.76 -2.48
CA GLN A 221 6.20 -21.10 -3.15
C GLN A 221 5.29 -19.87 -3.35
N ALA A 222 5.43 -18.88 -2.46
CA ALA A 222 4.72 -17.61 -2.50
C ALA A 222 5.61 -16.48 -1.93
N PRO A 223 5.38 -15.22 -2.31
CA PRO A 223 6.05 -14.09 -1.68
C PRO A 223 5.63 -13.96 -0.21
N PRO A 224 6.54 -13.52 0.69
CA PRO A 224 6.20 -13.24 2.07
C PRO A 224 5.17 -12.09 2.17
N GLY A 225 4.48 -12.01 3.30
CA GLY A 225 3.54 -10.93 3.59
C GLY A 225 4.15 -9.52 3.43
N GLY A 226 5.46 -9.36 3.63
CA GLY A 226 6.19 -8.12 3.43
C GLY A 226 7.69 -8.34 3.19
N LEU A 227 8.34 -7.31 2.63
CA LEU A 227 9.74 -7.36 2.23
C LEU A 227 10.49 -6.09 2.64
N GLY A 228 11.50 -6.22 3.48
CA GLY A 228 12.43 -5.18 3.89
C GLY A 228 13.82 -5.42 3.32
N LEU A 229 14.33 -4.50 2.51
CA LEU A 229 15.68 -4.53 1.95
C LEU A 229 16.42 -3.25 2.36
N HIS A 230 17.49 -3.38 3.14
CA HIS A 230 18.35 -2.28 3.57
C HIS A 230 19.81 -2.57 3.19
N PHE A 231 20.23 -2.04 2.04
CA PHE A 231 21.49 -2.35 1.38
C PHE A 231 22.34 -1.10 1.12
N ASP A 232 23.60 -1.19 1.54
CA ASP A 232 24.62 -0.16 1.31
C ASP A 232 25.35 -0.32 -0.04
N SER A 233 25.16 -1.45 -0.73
CA SER A 233 25.86 -1.86 -1.95
C SER A 233 24.88 -2.38 -3.02
N ALA A 234 25.38 -2.60 -4.24
CA ALA A 234 24.58 -3.10 -5.36
C ALA A 234 24.12 -4.55 -5.14
N LEU A 235 22.83 -4.79 -5.37
CA LEU A 235 22.18 -6.09 -5.21
C LEU A 235 21.44 -6.46 -6.50
N ASP A 236 21.90 -7.52 -7.17
CA ASP A 236 21.14 -8.10 -8.28
C ASP A 236 20.11 -9.08 -7.69
N LEU A 237 18.83 -8.73 -7.81
CA LEU A 237 17.76 -9.65 -7.43
C LEU A 237 17.54 -10.68 -8.56
N VAL A 238 17.88 -11.96 -8.32
CA VAL A 238 17.60 -13.09 -9.22
C VAL A 238 16.39 -13.93 -8.77
N GLY A 239 15.32 -13.98 -9.58
CA GLY A 239 14.03 -14.61 -9.22
C GLY A 239 12.82 -13.81 -9.73
N ASP A 240 11.60 -14.34 -9.51
CA ASP A 240 10.35 -13.70 -9.96
C ASP A 240 9.27 -13.57 -8.86
N TRP A 241 9.40 -14.26 -7.72
CA TRP A 241 8.34 -14.30 -6.69
C TRP A 241 7.98 -12.92 -6.14
N TRP A 242 8.94 -11.97 -6.14
CA TRP A 242 8.68 -10.61 -5.69
C TRP A 242 7.80 -9.75 -6.60
N SER A 243 7.56 -10.20 -7.83
CA SER A 243 6.71 -9.48 -8.79
C SER A 243 5.24 -9.92 -8.74
N GLN A 244 4.94 -10.98 -7.98
CA GLN A 244 3.64 -11.67 -8.00
C GLN A 244 2.85 -11.56 -6.69
N GLY A 245 3.38 -10.82 -5.70
CA GLY A 245 2.79 -10.72 -4.37
C GLY A 245 1.96 -9.46 -4.13
N ASP A 246 0.94 -9.61 -3.28
CA ASP A 246 0.09 -8.50 -2.83
C ASP A 246 0.66 -7.77 -1.61
N TYR A 247 1.68 -8.31 -0.93
CA TYR A 247 2.41 -7.66 0.18
C TYR A 247 1.54 -6.93 1.23
N PRO A 248 0.69 -7.63 2.01
CA PRO A 248 -0.13 -7.03 3.08
C PRO A 248 0.68 -6.30 4.16
N ASN A 249 1.90 -6.76 4.48
CA ASN A 249 2.80 -6.16 5.45
C ASN A 249 3.76 -5.14 4.80
N GLY A 250 3.63 -4.89 3.49
CA GLY A 250 4.29 -3.80 2.78
C GLY A 250 5.71 -4.07 2.31
N LEU A 251 6.27 -3.06 1.63
CA LEU A 251 7.62 -3.05 1.07
C LEU A 251 8.42 -1.91 1.70
N ARG A 252 9.61 -2.21 2.23
CA ARG A 252 10.55 -1.22 2.78
C ARG A 252 11.91 -1.35 2.09
N LEU A 253 12.23 -0.39 1.23
CA LEU A 253 13.43 -0.41 0.40
C LEU A 253 14.31 0.79 0.76
N TYR A 254 15.44 0.52 1.41
CA TYR A 254 16.48 1.50 1.75
C TYR A 254 17.75 1.13 0.99
N LEU A 255 18.02 1.80 -0.11
CA LEU A 255 18.97 1.32 -1.11
C LEU A 255 19.97 2.42 -1.44
N TYR A 256 21.26 2.17 -1.22
CA TYR A 256 22.34 3.09 -1.59
C TYR A 256 22.95 2.76 -2.97
N THR A 257 22.27 1.95 -3.77
CA THR A 257 22.68 1.51 -5.11
C THR A 257 21.71 1.99 -6.20
N ASP A 258 22.24 2.07 -7.42
CA ASP A 258 21.56 2.37 -8.69
C ASP A 258 21.12 1.11 -9.48
N HIS A 259 21.24 -0.10 -8.92
CA HIS A 259 21.11 -1.36 -9.68
C HIS A 259 20.25 -2.47 -9.02
N ILE A 260 18.92 -2.28 -8.82
CA ILE A 260 17.96 -3.34 -8.39
C ILE A 260 16.83 -3.67 -9.39
N ARG A 261 17.07 -4.47 -10.44
CA ARG A 261 16.06 -4.72 -11.48
C ARG A 261 14.99 -5.70 -10.98
N ALA A 262 14.11 -5.25 -10.11
CA ALA A 262 13.06 -6.04 -9.48
C ALA A 262 11.68 -5.41 -9.66
N PHE A 263 10.64 -6.05 -9.14
CA PHE A 263 9.23 -5.61 -9.13
C PHE A 263 8.58 -5.30 -10.49
N SER A 264 9.24 -5.52 -11.63
CA SER A 264 8.60 -5.43 -12.94
C SER A 264 7.40 -6.40 -13.00
N GLY A 265 6.20 -5.86 -13.12
CA GLY A 265 4.95 -6.63 -13.10
C GLY A 265 4.19 -6.59 -11.77
N LEU A 266 4.78 -6.03 -10.70
CA LEU A 266 4.05 -5.75 -9.46
C LEU A 266 2.97 -4.72 -9.74
N THR A 267 1.70 -5.14 -9.63
CA THR A 267 0.55 -4.28 -9.91
C THR A 267 -0.10 -3.71 -8.66
N ARG A 268 0.10 -4.34 -7.50
CA ARG A 268 -0.54 -3.95 -6.26
C ARG A 268 0.36 -4.23 -5.06
N VAL A 269 0.29 -3.34 -4.07
CA VAL A 269 0.77 -3.58 -2.71
C VAL A 269 -0.37 -3.25 -1.76
N LEU A 270 -0.82 -4.19 -0.95
CA LEU A 270 -1.91 -3.99 0.02
C LEU A 270 -1.44 -3.18 1.23
N GLY A 271 -0.20 -3.36 1.66
CA GLY A 271 0.43 -2.64 2.77
C GLY A 271 1.03 -1.29 2.39
N GLU A 272 1.98 -0.84 3.19
CA GLU A 272 2.75 0.38 2.92
C GLU A 272 3.92 0.13 1.97
N VAL A 273 4.30 1.13 1.20
CA VAL A 273 5.52 1.13 0.37
C VAL A 273 6.40 2.28 0.83
N THR A 274 7.61 1.99 1.28
CA THR A 274 8.63 2.98 1.63
C THR A 274 9.85 2.76 0.75
N ILE A 275 10.26 3.77 -0.01
CA ILE A 275 11.46 3.75 -0.83
C ILE A 275 12.33 4.93 -0.44
N SER A 276 13.57 4.64 -0.07
CA SER A 276 14.60 5.65 0.18
C SER A 276 15.89 5.31 -0.56
N THR A 277 16.30 6.18 -1.49
CA THR A 277 17.52 5.94 -2.30
C THR A 277 18.18 7.24 -2.77
N PRO A 278 19.52 7.30 -2.87
CA PRO A 278 20.22 8.44 -3.45
C PRO A 278 20.23 8.45 -4.99
N ALA A 279 19.89 7.35 -5.68
CA ALA A 279 20.07 7.23 -7.14
C ALA A 279 19.00 6.35 -7.85
N PRO A 280 17.76 6.83 -8.02
CA PRO A 280 16.67 6.05 -8.60
C PRO A 280 16.72 5.91 -10.15
N ALA A 281 17.74 6.47 -10.82
CA ALA A 281 17.70 6.81 -12.25
C ALA A 281 17.62 5.63 -13.23
N GLU A 282 17.84 4.38 -12.80
CA GLU A 282 17.75 3.25 -13.72
C GLU A 282 16.81 2.12 -13.28
N VAL A 283 16.33 2.06 -12.04
CA VAL A 283 16.03 0.74 -11.51
C VAL A 283 15.02 0.67 -10.34
N PHE A 284 13.77 0.22 -10.62
CA PHE A 284 12.81 -0.29 -9.61
C PHE A 284 11.71 -1.20 -10.18
N GLY A 285 11.40 -1.15 -11.48
CA GLY A 285 10.34 -1.98 -12.09
C GLY A 285 8.90 -1.65 -11.65
N LEU A 286 8.68 -0.52 -10.99
CA LEU A 286 7.36 -0.13 -10.47
C LEU A 286 6.44 0.52 -11.51
N GLU A 287 6.81 0.51 -12.80
CA GLU A 287 5.99 1.10 -13.86
C GLU A 287 4.59 0.49 -14.01
N SER A 288 4.41 -0.75 -13.51
CA SER A 288 3.14 -1.48 -13.53
C SER A 288 2.33 -1.32 -12.25
N LEU A 289 2.85 -0.65 -11.22
CA LEU A 289 2.17 -0.51 -9.94
C LEU A 289 0.93 0.37 -10.10
N GLU A 290 -0.25 -0.22 -9.90
CA GLU A 290 -1.55 0.44 -10.04
C GLU A 290 -2.11 0.94 -8.71
N GLU A 291 -1.84 0.24 -7.61
CA GLU A 291 -2.44 0.54 -6.31
C GLU A 291 -1.50 0.26 -5.14
N VAL A 292 -1.46 1.20 -4.19
CA VAL A 292 -0.89 1.01 -2.85
C VAL A 292 -2.02 1.14 -1.84
N GLY A 293 -2.32 0.10 -1.06
CA GLY A 293 -3.41 0.09 -0.09
C GLY A 293 -3.09 0.94 1.16
N GLY A 294 -1.82 1.00 1.56
CA GLY A 294 -1.34 1.82 2.66
C GLY A 294 -0.70 3.14 2.21
N ARG A 295 0.28 3.59 2.99
CA ARG A 295 1.12 4.76 2.67
C ARG A 295 2.11 4.44 1.54
N LEU A 296 2.31 5.39 0.63
CA LEU A 296 3.40 5.42 -0.35
C LEU A 296 4.38 6.54 0.03
N HIS A 297 5.53 6.18 0.59
CA HIS A 297 6.62 7.08 0.95
C HIS A 297 7.78 6.97 -0.02
N LEU A 298 8.18 8.10 -0.59
CA LEU A 298 9.17 8.21 -1.65
C LEU A 298 10.21 9.29 -1.26
N GLY A 299 11.34 8.87 -0.68
CA GLY A 299 12.40 9.75 -0.18
C GLY A 299 13.72 9.67 -0.97
N TYR A 300 14.24 10.79 -1.46
CA TYR A 300 15.43 10.78 -2.34
C TYR A 300 16.45 11.89 -2.04
N TYR A 301 17.72 11.61 -2.34
CA TYR A 301 18.84 12.49 -1.97
C TYR A 301 19.71 13.00 -3.15
N GLY A 302 19.27 12.91 -4.42
CA GLY A 302 20.08 13.48 -5.51
C GLY A 302 19.69 13.22 -6.97
N ALA A 303 18.60 12.51 -7.28
CA ALA A 303 18.09 12.41 -8.66
C ALA A 303 16.56 12.20 -8.68
N ALA A 304 15.93 12.55 -9.81
CA ALA A 304 14.49 12.45 -10.00
C ALA A 304 14.01 10.99 -9.98
N PHE A 305 12.91 10.72 -9.27
CA PHE A 305 12.30 9.39 -9.25
C PHE A 305 11.64 9.05 -10.60
N PRO A 306 11.75 7.80 -11.09
CA PRO A 306 11.07 7.36 -12.30
C PRO A 306 9.55 7.60 -12.25
N PRO A 307 8.90 7.83 -13.40
CA PRO A 307 7.45 7.90 -13.48
C PRO A 307 6.78 6.63 -12.93
N LEU A 308 5.61 6.81 -12.32
CA LEU A 308 4.68 5.75 -11.90
C LEU A 308 3.41 5.85 -12.76
N PRO A 309 3.48 5.52 -14.06
CA PRO A 309 2.43 5.83 -15.03
C PRO A 309 1.14 5.04 -14.80
N ALA A 310 1.21 3.89 -14.15
CA ALA A 310 0.07 3.02 -13.89
C ALA A 310 -0.63 3.31 -12.56
N LEU A 311 0.00 4.05 -11.64
CA LEU A 311 -0.52 4.27 -10.29
C LEU A 311 -1.82 5.06 -10.34
N ARG A 312 -2.91 4.45 -9.87
CA ARG A 312 -4.28 4.99 -9.87
C ARG A 312 -4.71 5.47 -8.50
N ALA A 313 -4.29 4.78 -7.44
CA ALA A 313 -4.73 5.08 -6.08
C ALA A 313 -3.66 4.77 -5.03
N VAL A 314 -3.64 5.60 -3.99
CA VAL A 314 -2.94 5.35 -2.73
C VAL A 314 -3.98 5.40 -1.62
N GLY A 315 -4.20 4.31 -0.89
CA GLY A 315 -5.22 4.22 0.14
C GLY A 315 -4.87 4.99 1.43
N GLY A 316 -3.58 5.18 1.71
CA GLY A 316 -3.06 5.99 2.81
C GLY A 316 -2.45 7.31 2.34
N ASN A 317 -1.38 7.73 3.02
CA ASN A 317 -0.65 8.95 2.68
C ASN A 317 0.25 8.75 1.46
N LEU A 318 0.38 9.79 0.64
CA LEU A 318 1.36 9.89 -0.43
C LEU A 318 2.41 10.92 -0.03
N GLU A 319 3.63 10.48 0.27
CA GLU A 319 4.69 11.30 0.84
C GLU A 319 5.89 11.39 -0.11
N PHE A 320 6.29 12.61 -0.46
CA PHE A 320 7.48 12.90 -1.22
C PHE A 320 8.47 13.70 -0.37
N VAL A 321 9.67 13.15 -0.20
CA VAL A 321 10.75 13.79 0.57
C VAL A 321 11.95 14.00 -0.34
N GLY A 322 12.20 15.26 -0.69
CA GLY A 322 13.35 15.68 -1.49
C GLY A 322 14.55 16.15 -0.67
N ASN A 323 15.42 16.91 -1.32
CA ASN A 323 16.61 17.51 -0.72
C ASN A 323 16.61 19.03 -0.95
N TYR A 324 16.58 19.81 0.13
CA TYR A 324 16.58 21.27 0.06
C TYR A 324 17.74 21.88 -0.76
N SER A 325 18.90 21.21 -0.80
CA SER A 325 20.06 21.71 -1.54
C SER A 325 20.01 21.39 -3.03
N ASP A 326 19.20 20.40 -3.42
CA ASP A 326 19.02 19.92 -4.79
C ASP A 326 17.57 19.43 -4.95
N PRO A 327 16.64 20.37 -5.18
CA PRO A 327 15.21 20.09 -5.20
C PRO A 327 14.88 19.09 -6.29
N THR A 328 14.29 17.95 -5.91
CA THR A 328 13.97 16.88 -6.85
C THR A 328 12.59 17.10 -7.46
N PRO A 329 12.43 16.98 -8.79
CA PRO A 329 11.13 16.99 -9.44
C PRO A 329 10.25 15.81 -8.99
N LEU A 330 8.94 16.02 -8.95
CA LEU A 330 7.95 14.98 -8.71
C LEU A 330 7.95 13.92 -9.83
N PRO A 331 7.80 12.62 -9.50
CA PRO A 331 7.57 11.61 -10.51
C PRO A 331 6.20 11.78 -11.16
N THR A 332 6.12 11.60 -12.47
CA THR A 332 4.84 11.65 -13.18
C THR A 332 3.96 10.47 -12.78
N MET A 333 2.74 10.76 -12.34
CA MET A 333 1.70 9.80 -11.95
C MET A 333 0.42 10.11 -12.74
N ALA A 334 0.50 9.96 -14.06
CA ALA A 334 -0.55 10.41 -14.96
C ALA A 334 -1.90 9.68 -14.75
N ALA A 335 -1.91 8.51 -14.14
CA ALA A 335 -3.12 7.74 -13.87
C ALA A 335 -3.72 7.96 -12.47
N LEU A 336 -3.03 8.73 -11.59
CA LEU A 336 -3.43 8.86 -10.18
C LEU A 336 -4.73 9.67 -10.09
N GLU A 337 -5.75 9.06 -9.49
CA GLU A 337 -7.08 9.65 -9.31
C GLU A 337 -7.37 9.96 -7.83
N GLU A 338 -6.80 9.20 -6.89
CA GLU A 338 -7.16 9.27 -5.47
C GLU A 338 -5.96 9.05 -4.53
N VAL A 339 -5.89 9.88 -3.48
CA VAL A 339 -5.09 9.67 -2.27
C VAL A 339 -6.06 9.63 -1.08
N GLY A 340 -6.12 8.51 -0.37
CA GLY A 340 -7.05 8.32 0.75
C GLY A 340 -6.67 9.10 2.02
N GLY A 341 -5.37 9.33 2.22
CA GLY A 341 -4.82 10.11 3.33
C GLY A 341 -4.33 11.49 2.91
N ASP A 342 -3.19 11.87 3.48
CA ASP A 342 -2.51 13.14 3.21
C ASP A 342 -1.62 13.04 1.95
N LEU A 343 -1.45 14.17 1.25
CA LEU A 343 -0.45 14.36 0.21
C LEU A 343 0.62 15.30 0.76
N ASP A 344 1.75 14.73 1.17
CA ASP A 344 2.83 15.46 1.82
C ASP A 344 4.01 15.68 0.87
N LEU A 345 4.36 16.95 0.66
CA LEU A 345 5.42 17.42 -0.23
C LEU A 345 6.48 18.16 0.60
N TYR A 346 7.63 17.53 0.81
CA TYR A 346 8.68 18.05 1.69
C TYR A 346 9.99 18.26 0.94
N GLN A 347 10.50 19.49 0.90
CA GLN A 347 11.80 19.82 0.28
C GLN A 347 11.94 19.39 -1.19
N ILE A 348 10.87 19.51 -1.95
CA ILE A 348 10.83 19.17 -3.39
C ILE A 348 10.69 20.42 -4.26
N ASP A 349 10.96 20.26 -5.56
CA ASP A 349 10.56 21.22 -6.60
C ASP A 349 9.09 20.96 -6.99
N ALA A 350 8.22 21.96 -6.77
CA ALA A 350 6.78 21.85 -7.08
C ALA A 350 6.35 22.44 -8.43
N ASP A 351 7.27 22.87 -9.31
CA ASP A 351 6.93 23.10 -10.72
C ASP A 351 6.30 21.82 -11.36
N GLY A 352 6.45 20.66 -10.70
CA GLY A 352 5.93 19.35 -11.11
C GLY A 352 4.55 18.93 -10.59
N LEU A 353 3.69 19.79 -10.02
CA LEU A 353 2.32 19.35 -9.67
C LEU A 353 1.48 18.93 -10.90
N GLU A 354 1.88 19.35 -12.10
CA GLU A 354 1.40 18.80 -13.38
C GLU A 354 1.66 17.28 -13.53
N ALA A 355 2.47 16.68 -12.65
CA ALA A 355 2.70 15.24 -12.58
C ALA A 355 1.45 14.41 -12.25
N MET A 356 0.44 15.01 -11.63
CA MET A 356 -0.79 14.34 -11.17
C MET A 356 -2.06 14.96 -11.78
N PRO A 357 -2.17 15.04 -13.13
CA PRO A 357 -3.21 15.83 -13.80
C PRO A 357 -4.64 15.28 -13.60
N ASN A 358 -4.77 14.02 -13.19
CA ASN A 358 -6.04 13.32 -13.02
C ASN A 358 -6.45 13.17 -11.55
N LEU A 359 -5.70 13.74 -10.60
CA LEU A 359 -6.00 13.63 -9.17
C LEU A 359 -7.30 14.36 -8.85
N ARG A 360 -8.30 13.63 -8.35
CA ARG A 360 -9.65 14.14 -8.07
C ARG A 360 -9.93 14.32 -6.59
N SER A 361 -9.29 13.52 -5.75
CA SER A 361 -9.49 13.55 -4.30
C SER A 361 -8.22 13.29 -3.52
N VAL A 362 -8.02 14.09 -2.48
CA VAL A 362 -7.12 13.83 -1.36
C VAL A 362 -7.99 13.83 -0.10
N GLY A 363 -8.04 12.70 0.60
CA GLY A 363 -8.92 12.50 1.75
C GLY A 363 -8.53 13.37 2.95
N GLY A 364 -7.24 13.67 3.09
CA GLY A 364 -6.68 14.51 4.13
C GLY A 364 -6.18 15.87 3.63
N THR A 365 -4.92 16.16 3.95
CA THR A 365 -4.28 17.46 3.81
C THR A 365 -3.27 17.42 2.67
N LEU A 366 -3.28 18.42 1.80
CA LEU A 366 -2.14 18.75 0.94
C LEU A 366 -1.15 19.56 1.80
N ARG A 367 -0.04 18.94 2.21
CA ARG A 367 1.02 19.63 2.96
C ARG A 367 2.20 19.95 2.06
N MET A 368 2.69 21.17 2.17
CA MET A 368 3.87 21.65 1.44
C MET A 368 4.81 22.32 2.45
N ASP A 369 5.96 21.70 2.74
CA ASP A 369 6.99 22.26 3.63
C ASP A 369 8.30 22.44 2.86
N ARG A 370 8.83 23.67 2.86
CA ARG A 370 10.09 24.05 2.21
C ARG A 370 10.13 23.67 0.72
N VAL A 371 9.00 23.86 0.05
CA VAL A 371 8.90 23.70 -1.40
C VAL A 371 9.47 24.93 -2.08
N VAL A 372 10.40 24.70 -3.00
CA VAL A 372 11.12 25.74 -3.78
C VAL A 372 10.62 25.75 -5.22
N ASP A 373 10.80 26.89 -5.90
CA ASP A 373 10.34 27.14 -7.28
C ASP A 373 8.82 26.92 -7.51
N GLY A 374 8.03 26.65 -6.46
CA GLY A 374 6.60 26.40 -6.51
C GLY A 374 5.79 27.64 -6.89
N ARG A 375 5.67 27.92 -8.19
CA ARG A 375 4.99 29.12 -8.67
C ARG A 375 3.52 29.13 -8.29
N ASP A 376 2.81 28.03 -8.45
CA ASP A 376 1.41 27.91 -8.02
C ASP A 376 1.00 26.44 -7.89
N LEU A 377 -0.20 26.20 -7.37
CA LEU A 377 -0.78 24.85 -7.29
C LEU A 377 -1.31 24.32 -8.64
N SER A 378 -0.88 24.85 -9.79
CA SER A 378 -1.35 24.36 -11.10
C SER A 378 -1.03 22.87 -11.30
N GLY A 379 -1.86 22.18 -12.09
CA GLY A 379 -1.82 20.73 -12.23
C GLY A 379 -2.89 20.03 -11.37
N LEU A 380 -3.36 20.67 -10.30
CA LEU A 380 -4.37 20.12 -9.39
C LEU A 380 -5.82 20.53 -9.73
N GLN A 381 -6.08 21.07 -10.91
CA GLN A 381 -7.41 21.59 -11.29
C GLN A 381 -8.51 20.52 -11.37
N SER A 382 -8.13 19.24 -11.40
CA SER A 382 -9.04 18.10 -11.37
C SER A 382 -9.60 17.80 -9.96
N LEU A 383 -9.01 18.40 -8.91
CA LEU A 383 -9.47 18.21 -7.54
C LEU A 383 -10.90 18.71 -7.35
N THR A 384 -11.72 17.82 -6.81
CA THR A 384 -13.11 18.10 -6.42
C THR A 384 -13.34 17.91 -4.92
N SER A 385 -12.42 17.20 -4.24
CA SER A 385 -12.44 16.98 -2.80
C SER A 385 -11.03 17.11 -2.25
N LEU A 386 -10.87 17.93 -1.22
CA LEU A 386 -9.64 18.11 -0.46
C LEU A 386 -10.02 18.48 0.96
N GLY A 387 -9.43 17.79 1.96
CA GLY A 387 -9.71 18.07 3.36
C GLY A 387 -9.11 19.40 3.79
N ALA A 388 -7.81 19.59 3.56
CA ALA A 388 -7.09 20.78 3.99
C ALA A 388 -5.89 21.10 3.07
N VAL A 389 -5.44 22.35 3.13
CA VAL A 389 -4.17 22.80 2.55
C VAL A 389 -3.35 23.42 3.67
N ALA A 390 -2.12 22.94 3.85
CA ALA A 390 -1.16 23.53 4.77
C ALA A 390 0.16 23.77 4.03
N VAL A 391 0.56 25.03 3.93
CA VAL A 391 1.80 25.46 3.28
C VAL A 391 2.66 26.12 4.33
N GLU A 392 3.89 25.63 4.50
CA GLU A 392 4.87 26.14 5.46
C GLU A 392 6.18 26.42 4.75
N TYR A 393 6.79 27.58 5.01
CA TYR A 393 8.14 27.94 4.58
C TYR A 393 8.40 27.74 3.06
N SER A 394 7.39 28.00 2.23
CA SER A 394 7.43 27.72 0.79
C SER A 394 7.15 28.96 -0.04
N GLU A 395 7.83 29.13 -1.18
CA GLU A 395 7.67 30.31 -2.07
C GLU A 395 6.41 30.24 -2.95
N LEU A 396 5.30 29.73 -2.41
CA LEU A 396 4.05 29.57 -3.16
C LEU A 396 3.49 30.93 -3.58
N SER A 397 3.29 31.14 -4.88
CA SER A 397 2.79 32.42 -5.41
C SER A 397 1.31 32.43 -5.82
N GLY A 398 0.65 31.26 -5.90
CA GLY A 398 -0.78 31.18 -6.21
C GLY A 398 -1.46 29.83 -5.94
N VAL A 399 -2.80 29.87 -5.86
CA VAL A 399 -3.66 28.71 -5.53
C VAL A 399 -4.58 28.28 -6.68
N ALA A 400 -4.21 28.59 -7.93
CA ALA A 400 -5.08 28.39 -9.11
C ALA A 400 -5.53 26.93 -9.33
N GLY A 401 -4.75 25.96 -8.85
CA GLY A 401 -5.11 24.55 -8.82
C GLY A 401 -6.40 24.24 -8.07
N LEU A 402 -6.74 25.04 -7.06
CA LEU A 402 -7.87 24.77 -6.16
C LEU A 402 -9.22 25.32 -6.68
N SER A 403 -9.25 25.80 -7.93
CA SER A 403 -10.41 26.50 -8.52
C SER A 403 -11.69 25.66 -8.61
N GLY A 404 -11.58 24.33 -8.60
CA GLY A 404 -12.70 23.38 -8.64
C GLY A 404 -13.34 23.07 -7.29
N LEU A 405 -12.71 23.44 -6.17
CA LEU A 405 -13.21 23.11 -4.83
C LEU A 405 -14.41 24.00 -4.47
N THR A 406 -15.46 23.37 -3.94
CA THR A 406 -16.66 24.06 -3.42
C THR A 406 -16.64 24.21 -1.91
N THR A 407 -15.93 23.31 -1.23
CA THR A 407 -15.72 23.28 0.21
C THR A 407 -14.26 22.96 0.48
N LEU A 408 -13.68 23.53 1.53
CA LEU A 408 -12.36 23.18 2.04
C LEU A 408 -12.40 23.23 3.57
N GLY A 409 -11.80 22.27 4.26
CA GLY A 409 -11.79 22.26 5.73
C GLY A 409 -10.85 23.31 6.30
N PHE A 410 -9.64 23.41 5.76
CA PHE A 410 -8.64 24.35 6.27
C PHE A 410 -7.74 24.86 5.15
N LEU A 411 -7.44 26.16 5.17
CA LEU A 411 -6.41 26.78 4.33
C LEU A 411 -5.42 27.53 5.22
N SER A 412 -4.26 26.91 5.44
CA SER A 412 -3.12 27.53 6.11
C SER A 412 -2.02 27.86 5.12
N LEU A 413 -1.65 29.13 5.06
CA LEU A 413 -0.56 29.65 4.24
C LEU A 413 0.42 30.39 5.15
N GLN A 414 1.39 29.65 5.69
CA GLN A 414 2.45 30.16 6.54
C GLN A 414 3.71 30.45 5.75
N ASP A 415 4.24 31.66 5.88
CA ASP A 415 5.47 32.12 5.22
C ASP A 415 5.40 31.92 3.68
N ALA A 416 4.19 32.08 3.11
CA ALA A 416 3.90 31.94 1.69
C ALA A 416 3.71 33.31 1.02
N GLN A 417 3.97 33.39 -0.29
CA GLN A 417 3.84 34.63 -1.06
C GLN A 417 2.43 34.86 -1.65
N VAL A 418 1.47 34.00 -1.28
CA VAL A 418 0.10 34.06 -1.80
C VAL A 418 -0.68 35.20 -1.14
N ARG A 419 -1.16 36.12 -1.97
CA ARG A 419 -2.13 37.17 -1.58
C ARG A 419 -3.38 37.20 -2.46
N ASP A 420 -3.44 36.39 -3.50
CA ASP A 420 -4.54 36.36 -4.45
C ASP A 420 -5.19 34.97 -4.45
N LEU A 421 -6.29 34.87 -3.71
CA LEU A 421 -7.14 33.69 -3.61
C LEU A 421 -8.34 33.77 -4.57
N SER A 422 -8.40 34.79 -5.44
CA SER A 422 -9.55 35.01 -6.34
C SER A 422 -9.75 33.88 -7.36
N THR A 423 -8.71 33.07 -7.58
CA THR A 423 -8.75 31.89 -8.44
C THR A 423 -9.60 30.76 -7.89
N MET A 424 -9.88 30.74 -6.57
CA MET A 424 -10.80 29.79 -5.91
C MET A 424 -12.27 30.14 -6.18
N THR A 425 -12.62 30.28 -7.46
CA THR A 425 -13.91 30.85 -7.91
C THR A 425 -15.15 30.07 -7.51
N SER A 426 -15.00 28.78 -7.19
CA SER A 426 -16.11 27.88 -6.82
C SER A 426 -16.26 27.69 -5.32
N LEU A 427 -15.32 28.19 -4.50
CA LEU A 427 -15.29 27.95 -3.06
C LEU A 427 -16.42 28.71 -2.38
N VAL A 428 -17.36 27.99 -1.77
CA VAL A 428 -18.55 28.54 -1.11
C VAL A 428 -18.39 28.51 0.41
N THR A 429 -17.80 27.44 0.94
CA THR A 429 -17.54 27.30 2.38
C THR A 429 -16.09 26.92 2.64
N LEU A 430 -15.54 27.47 3.73
CA LEU A 430 -14.21 27.14 4.24
C LEU A 430 -14.36 26.89 5.76
N GLY A 431 -13.68 25.90 6.31
CA GLY A 431 -13.67 25.71 7.77
C GLY A 431 -12.86 26.83 8.42
N ASP A 432 -11.55 26.83 8.22
CA ASP A 432 -10.63 27.83 8.80
C ASP A 432 -9.70 28.44 7.72
N LEU A 433 -9.40 29.73 7.86
CA LEU A 433 -8.45 30.49 7.06
C LEU A 433 -7.34 31.04 7.95
N ASP A 434 -6.14 30.46 7.85
CA ASP A 434 -4.95 30.95 8.55
C ASP A 434 -3.90 31.46 7.56
N LEU A 435 -3.61 32.75 7.65
CA LEU A 435 -2.60 33.45 6.87
C LEU A 435 -1.57 34.02 7.85
N ASP A 436 -0.41 33.38 7.94
CA ASP A 436 0.69 33.79 8.81
C ASP A 436 1.93 34.13 7.96
N GLY A 437 2.54 35.30 8.20
CA GLY A 437 3.80 35.64 7.54
C GLY A 437 3.67 35.79 6.02
N CYS A 438 2.58 36.40 5.52
CA CYS A 438 2.34 36.60 4.08
C CYS A 438 3.27 37.65 3.42
N GLU A 439 4.59 37.53 3.56
CA GLU A 439 5.56 38.50 3.03
C GLU A 439 5.70 38.32 1.50
N ALA A 440 4.82 38.98 0.74
CA ALA A 440 4.97 39.10 -0.71
C ALA A 440 5.99 40.18 -1.09
N ASP A 441 6.72 39.99 -2.19
CA ASP A 441 7.73 40.93 -2.71
C ASP A 441 7.21 42.36 -2.98
N THR A 442 5.90 42.52 -3.10
CA THR A 442 5.27 43.80 -3.44
C THR A 442 4.08 44.12 -2.54
N LEU A 443 3.87 45.41 -2.26
CA LEU A 443 2.68 45.91 -1.59
C LEU A 443 1.42 45.66 -2.43
N GLY A 444 0.31 45.28 -1.80
CA GLY A 444 -1.01 45.19 -2.45
C GLY A 444 -2.07 44.49 -1.60
N PRO A 445 -3.32 44.39 -2.08
CA PRO A 445 -4.41 43.78 -1.31
C PRO A 445 -4.24 42.26 -1.19
N LEU A 446 -4.70 41.70 -0.07
CA LEU A 446 -5.16 40.32 -0.01
C LEU A 446 -6.52 40.27 -0.73
N ILE A 447 -6.67 39.39 -1.73
CA ILE A 447 -7.91 39.21 -2.49
C ILE A 447 -8.47 37.83 -2.14
N GLY A 448 -9.61 37.80 -1.45
CA GLY A 448 -10.31 36.59 -1.06
C GLY A 448 -11.02 35.87 -2.23
N PRO A 449 -11.51 34.64 -1.99
CA PRO A 449 -12.31 33.91 -2.97
C PRO A 449 -13.68 34.60 -3.17
N PRO A 450 -14.08 34.91 -4.42
CA PRO A 450 -15.23 35.79 -4.67
C PRO A 450 -16.59 35.17 -4.35
N ALA A 451 -16.68 33.84 -4.28
CA ALA A 451 -17.92 33.10 -3.99
C ALA A 451 -18.03 32.64 -2.53
N LEU A 452 -17.01 32.90 -1.71
CA LEU A 452 -16.95 32.42 -0.33
C LEU A 452 -18.01 33.12 0.51
N ALA A 453 -19.03 32.36 0.91
CA ALA A 453 -20.20 32.86 1.61
C ALA A 453 -20.09 32.72 3.12
N GLN A 454 -19.34 31.71 3.58
CA GLN A 454 -19.25 31.32 4.98
C GLN A 454 -17.86 30.76 5.31
N ILE A 455 -17.35 31.17 6.47
CA ILE A 455 -16.23 30.50 7.16
C ILE A 455 -16.80 29.90 8.46
N ASP A 456 -16.66 28.59 8.65
CA ASP A 456 -17.32 27.87 9.74
C ASP A 456 -16.60 28.04 11.09
N GLU A 457 -15.29 28.20 11.05
CA GLU A 457 -14.41 28.40 12.20
C GLU A 457 -13.76 29.79 12.10
N ASP A 458 -12.44 29.87 12.05
CA ASP A 458 -11.72 31.11 12.28
C ASP A 458 -11.22 31.79 10.98
N ILE A 459 -11.03 33.11 11.06
CA ILE A 459 -10.16 33.85 10.16
C ILE A 459 -9.00 34.39 10.98
N ARG A 460 -7.79 33.99 10.63
CA ARG A 460 -6.55 34.52 11.19
C ARG A 460 -5.69 35.13 10.08
N ILE A 461 -5.43 36.42 10.19
CA ILE A 461 -4.45 37.15 9.37
C ILE A 461 -3.41 37.71 10.34
N TYR A 462 -2.23 37.09 10.38
CA TYR A 462 -1.20 37.41 11.35
C TYR A 462 0.13 37.73 10.66
N ALA A 463 0.76 38.83 11.05
CA ALA A 463 2.09 39.23 10.60
C ALA A 463 2.26 39.34 9.05
N CYS A 464 1.17 39.58 8.31
CA CYS A 464 1.23 39.80 6.87
C CYS A 464 1.62 41.26 6.60
N TRP A 465 2.92 41.53 6.47
CA TRP A 465 3.42 42.91 6.48
C TRP A 465 3.09 43.70 5.23
N ASN A 466 3.07 43.05 4.05
CA ASN A 466 2.97 43.72 2.75
C ASN A 466 1.53 43.81 2.20
N ILE A 467 0.53 43.39 2.97
CA ILE A 467 -0.87 43.53 2.56
C ILE A 467 -1.39 44.95 2.89
N THR A 468 -2.00 45.61 1.91
CA THR A 468 -2.50 46.99 2.07
C THR A 468 -4.00 47.07 2.37
N ASP A 469 -4.73 45.99 2.07
CA ASP A 469 -6.17 45.87 2.24
C ASP A 469 -6.53 44.38 2.34
N VAL A 470 -7.65 44.07 2.99
CA VAL A 470 -8.31 42.77 2.89
C VAL A 470 -9.54 42.97 2.01
N ALA A 471 -9.48 42.49 0.76
CA ALA A 471 -10.48 42.68 -0.29
C ALA A 471 -11.02 41.32 -0.79
N GLY A 472 -12.04 41.31 -1.65
CA GLY A 472 -12.48 40.11 -2.38
C GLY A 472 -13.36 39.13 -1.62
N PHE A 473 -13.58 39.33 -0.32
CA PHE A 473 -14.54 38.57 0.50
C PHE A 473 -15.98 39.11 0.39
N ASP A 474 -16.36 39.61 -0.80
CA ASP A 474 -17.59 40.39 -1.01
C ASP A 474 -18.89 39.59 -0.76
N ALA A 475 -18.83 38.26 -0.82
CA ALA A 475 -19.94 37.35 -0.56
C ALA A 475 -19.98 36.84 0.89
N LEU A 476 -18.94 37.09 1.70
CA LEU A 476 -18.80 36.51 3.03
C LEU A 476 -19.80 37.14 4.00
N THR A 477 -20.73 36.33 4.49
CA THR A 477 -21.82 36.78 5.37
C THR A 477 -21.59 36.43 6.84
N ALA A 478 -20.83 35.38 7.13
CA ALA A 478 -20.60 34.91 8.49
C ALA A 478 -19.20 34.28 8.64
N VAL A 479 -18.61 34.52 9.82
CA VAL A 479 -17.48 33.77 10.38
C VAL A 479 -17.99 33.11 11.65
N GLY A 480 -17.96 31.78 11.73
CA GLY A 480 -18.53 31.03 12.85
C GLY A 480 -17.70 31.11 14.13
N GLY A 481 -16.39 31.30 14.01
CA GLY A 481 -15.43 31.49 15.09
C GLY A 481 -14.88 32.91 15.15
N ASP A 482 -13.58 33.01 15.40
CA ASP A 482 -12.86 34.25 15.63
C ASP A 482 -12.49 34.96 14.32
N LEU A 483 -12.54 36.29 14.32
CA LEU A 483 -11.96 37.13 13.28
C LEU A 483 -10.78 37.90 13.86
N SER A 484 -9.57 37.46 13.53
CA SER A 484 -8.31 38.01 14.04
C SER A 484 -7.45 38.61 12.92
N ILE A 485 -7.23 39.93 12.97
CA ILE A 485 -6.31 40.65 12.08
C ILE A 485 -5.24 41.34 12.92
N LEU A 486 -4.02 40.82 12.84
CA LEU A 486 -2.97 41.08 13.82
C LEU A 486 -1.63 41.38 13.15
N ARG A 487 -0.95 42.42 13.60
CA ARG A 487 0.45 42.70 13.23
C ARG A 487 0.70 42.88 11.73
N SER A 488 -0.29 43.32 10.96
CA SER A 488 -0.17 43.59 9.53
C SER A 488 0.20 45.06 9.29
N ARG A 489 1.49 45.31 9.09
CA ARG A 489 2.09 46.66 9.17
C ARG A 489 1.53 47.64 8.14
N ASP A 490 1.46 47.25 6.87
CA ASP A 490 1.07 48.14 5.77
C ASP A 490 -0.44 48.09 5.45
N LEU A 491 -1.22 47.37 6.28
CA LEU A 491 -2.67 47.25 6.15
C LEU A 491 -3.34 48.60 6.43
N ALA A 492 -4.03 49.16 5.43
CA ALA A 492 -4.65 50.47 5.50
C ALA A 492 -6.18 50.45 5.39
N ALA A 493 -6.77 49.33 4.95
CA ALA A 493 -8.20 49.19 4.72
C ALA A 493 -8.71 47.76 5.01
N LEU A 494 -10.02 47.64 5.26
CA LEU A 494 -10.73 46.37 5.42
C LEU A 494 -11.97 46.36 4.50
N SER A 495 -11.73 46.55 3.20
CA SER A 495 -12.80 46.80 2.24
C SER A 495 -13.64 45.56 1.88
N GLY A 496 -13.05 44.38 2.04
CA GLY A 496 -13.54 43.10 1.57
C GLY A 496 -14.65 42.46 2.38
N PHE A 497 -15.10 43.07 3.48
CA PHE A 497 -16.20 42.55 4.30
C PHE A 497 -17.49 43.38 4.16
N PRO A 498 -18.01 43.71 2.96
CA PRO A 498 -19.12 44.65 2.81
C PRO A 498 -20.46 44.13 3.35
N VAL A 499 -20.64 42.81 3.41
CA VAL A 499 -21.88 42.14 3.82
C VAL A 499 -21.72 41.22 5.03
N LEU A 500 -20.55 41.24 5.68
CA LEU A 500 -20.28 40.43 6.87
C LEU A 500 -21.22 40.87 8.00
N GLY A 501 -22.08 39.96 8.42
CA GLY A 501 -23.15 40.22 9.40
C GLY A 501 -22.98 39.47 10.71
N GLU A 502 -22.06 38.51 10.80
CA GLU A 502 -21.86 37.67 11.98
C GLU A 502 -20.39 37.29 12.17
N VAL A 503 -19.93 37.37 13.43
CA VAL A 503 -18.68 36.79 13.93
C VAL A 503 -19.05 36.02 15.20
N GLY A 504 -19.05 34.69 15.15
CA GLY A 504 -19.52 33.86 16.27
C GLY A 504 -18.59 33.87 17.49
N GLY A 505 -17.30 34.17 17.28
CA GLY A 505 -16.27 34.28 18.31
C GLY A 505 -15.81 35.71 18.58
N ASP A 506 -14.53 35.85 18.91
CA ASP A 506 -13.86 37.12 19.18
C ASP A 506 -13.60 37.91 17.88
N LEU A 507 -13.79 39.22 17.92
CA LEU A 507 -13.34 40.13 16.86
C LEU A 507 -12.13 40.92 17.37
N THR A 508 -10.94 40.56 16.87
CA THR A 508 -9.67 41.14 17.29
C THR A 508 -8.97 41.82 16.11
N ILE A 509 -8.74 43.13 16.22
CA ILE A 509 -7.96 43.91 15.25
C ILE A 509 -6.91 44.71 16.02
N ARG A 510 -5.67 44.25 16.00
CA ARG A 510 -4.60 44.82 16.83
C ARG A 510 -3.25 44.89 16.15
N ASP A 511 -2.45 45.90 16.51
CA ASP A 511 -1.07 46.07 16.06
C ASP A 511 -0.94 46.24 14.53
N ASN A 512 -1.98 46.73 13.84
CA ASN A 512 -1.94 46.96 12.39
C ASN A 512 -1.45 48.38 12.09
N GLY A 513 -0.21 48.48 11.61
CA GLY A 513 0.61 49.70 11.73
C GLY A 513 0.02 50.96 11.09
N VAL A 514 -0.63 50.87 9.94
CA VAL A 514 -1.21 52.02 9.22
C VAL A 514 -2.74 52.00 9.13
N LEU A 515 -3.39 51.00 9.74
CA LEU A 515 -4.85 50.84 9.68
C LEU A 515 -5.53 51.87 10.58
N PRO A 516 -6.35 52.80 10.04
CA PRO A 516 -7.08 53.74 10.88
C PRO A 516 -7.95 53.04 11.91
N GLU A 517 -7.88 53.46 13.18
CA GLU A 517 -8.72 52.87 14.23
C GLU A 517 -10.22 53.00 13.89
N ALA A 518 -10.61 54.10 13.22
CA ALA A 518 -11.97 54.30 12.72
C ALA A 518 -12.40 53.27 11.66
N GLU A 519 -11.47 52.77 10.85
CA GLU A 519 -11.75 51.71 9.85
C GLU A 519 -12.01 50.37 10.55
N ALA A 520 -11.22 50.05 11.58
CA ALA A 520 -11.43 48.86 12.40
C ALA A 520 -12.78 48.90 13.13
N TRP A 521 -13.15 50.05 13.71
CA TRP A 521 -14.46 50.24 14.32
C TRP A 521 -15.61 50.23 13.30
N ALA A 522 -15.39 50.71 12.06
CA ALA A 522 -16.40 50.63 11.01
C ALA A 522 -16.74 49.17 10.62
N LEU A 523 -15.82 48.22 10.80
CA LEU A 523 -16.12 46.80 10.65
C LEU A 523 -17.02 46.31 11.78
N VAL A 524 -16.72 46.67 13.03
CA VAL A 524 -17.57 46.35 14.20
C VAL A 524 -18.99 46.90 14.02
N GLU A 525 -19.14 48.14 13.57
CA GLU A 525 -20.45 48.75 13.30
C GLU A 525 -21.23 48.02 12.19
N ARG A 526 -20.51 47.52 11.19
CA ARG A 526 -21.08 46.81 10.03
C ARG A 526 -21.61 45.42 10.41
N VAL A 527 -20.82 44.66 11.17
CA VAL A 527 -21.22 43.36 11.73
C VAL A 527 -22.33 43.57 12.77
N GLY A 528 -22.19 44.61 13.59
CA GLY A 528 -23.05 44.91 14.73
C GLY A 528 -22.60 44.18 15.98
N GLU A 529 -22.38 44.90 17.08
CA GLU A 529 -21.87 44.34 18.35
C GLU A 529 -22.70 43.15 18.88
N ALA A 530 -24.01 43.13 18.62
CA ALA A 530 -24.89 42.03 19.06
C ALA A 530 -24.70 40.73 18.26
N ASN A 531 -24.05 40.81 17.10
CA ASN A 531 -23.73 39.67 16.22
C ASN A 531 -22.25 39.24 16.36
N ILE A 532 -21.54 39.79 17.34
CA ILE A 532 -20.21 39.36 17.75
C ILE A 532 -20.40 38.52 19.02
N GLY A 533 -20.18 37.21 18.94
CA GLY A 533 -20.46 36.29 20.04
C GLY A 533 -19.44 36.37 21.18
N GLY A 534 -18.21 36.78 20.87
CA GLY A 534 -17.10 36.94 21.80
C GLY A 534 -16.82 38.39 22.19
N SER A 535 -15.56 38.65 22.49
CA SER A 535 -15.01 39.94 22.86
C SER A 535 -14.59 40.76 21.63
N ILE A 536 -14.60 42.08 21.78
CA ILE A 536 -14.13 43.03 20.77
C ILE A 536 -12.84 43.66 21.28
N ASP A 537 -11.71 43.40 20.61
CA ASP A 537 -10.40 43.98 20.93
C ASP A 537 -9.86 44.77 19.74
N ILE A 538 -10.13 46.09 19.74
CA ILE A 538 -9.61 47.06 18.77
C ILE A 538 -8.63 47.98 19.48
N ARG A 539 -7.33 47.82 19.21
CA ARG A 539 -6.29 48.68 19.80
C ARG A 539 -4.98 48.64 19.02
N GLU A 540 -4.10 49.59 19.29
CA GLU A 540 -2.73 49.61 18.73
C GLU A 540 -2.71 49.59 17.19
N ASN A 541 -3.78 50.08 16.55
CA ASN A 541 -3.85 50.28 15.09
C ASN A 541 -3.38 51.70 14.72
N GLY A 542 -3.02 51.92 13.46
CA GLY A 542 -2.50 53.19 12.94
C GLY A 542 -3.48 54.36 13.00
N GLY A 543 -3.45 55.16 14.07
CA GLY A 543 -4.23 56.39 14.23
C GLY A 543 -3.81 57.18 15.46
#